data_AF-A0A7C7JEM7-F1
#
_entry.id   AF-A0A7C7JEM7-F1
#
_cell.length_a   1.000
_cell.length_b   1.000
_cell.length_c   1.000
_cell.angle_alpha   90.00
_cell.angle_beta   90.00
_cell.angle_gamma   90.00
#
_symmetry.space_group_name_H-M   'P 1'
#
loop_
_entity.id
_entity.type
_entity.pdbx_description
1 polymer ?
#
loop_
_entity_poly.entity_id
_entity_poly.type
_entity_poly.pdbx_seq_one_letter_code
_entity_poly.pdbx_strand_id
1 'polypeptide(L)' 'MYPPELVKPMKEELTSVGFNELTSSSEVDEIIENSGDSLLLVVNSVCGCAAGNLRPGVRLSL' A
#
# COMPACT_ATOMS: atom_id res chain seq x y z
N MET A 1 1.39 -18.20 6.60
CA MET A 1 1.16 -16.86 6.00
C MET A 1 -0.35 -16.67 5.89
N TYR A 2 -0.89 -15.46 6.05
CA TYR A 2 -2.35 -15.23 6.04
C TYR A 2 -2.97 -15.62 4.68
N PRO A 3 -4.17 -16.24 4.66
CA PRO A 3 -4.87 -16.55 3.42
C PRO A 3 -5.11 -15.30 2.55
N PRO A 4 -5.04 -15.41 1.22
CA PRO A 4 -5.25 -14.28 0.30
C PRO A 4 -6.58 -13.55 0.53
N GLU A 5 -7.64 -14.28 0.83
CA GLU A 5 -8.97 -13.73 1.12
C GLU A 5 -9.01 -12.87 2.39
N LEU A 6 -8.15 -13.14 3.38
CA LEU A 6 -8.08 -12.35 4.60
C LEU A 6 -7.33 -11.03 4.38
N VAL A 7 -6.33 -11.02 3.50
CA VAL A 7 -5.51 -9.83 3.24
C VAL A 7 -6.04 -8.96 2.11
N LYS A 8 -6.91 -9.51 1.24
CA LYS A 8 -7.57 -8.79 0.16
C LYS A 8 -8.22 -7.46 0.62
N PRO A 9 -9.08 -7.41 1.66
CA PRO A 9 -9.67 -6.13 2.09
C PRO A 9 -8.62 -5.11 2.56
N MET A 10 -7.52 -5.57 3.16
CA MET A 10 -6.44 -4.69 3.64
C MET A 10 -5.69 -4.01 2.49
N LYS A 11 -5.60 -4.68 1.32
CA LYS A 11 -5.03 -4.12 0.09
C LYS A 11 -6.02 -3.17 -0.57
N GLU A 12 -7.29 -3.57 -0.64
CA GLU A 12 -8.37 -2.77 -1.24
C GLU A 12 -8.59 -1.43 -0.52
N GLU A 13 -8.35 -1.35 0.79
CA GLU A 13 -8.35 -0.08 1.54
C GLU A 13 -7.36 0.96 0.98
N LEU A 14 -6.25 0.53 0.36
CA LEU A 14 -5.27 1.41 -0.26
C LEU A 14 -5.50 1.56 -1.77
N THR A 15 -5.74 0.46 -2.49
CA THR A 15 -5.90 0.52 -3.95
C THR A 15 -7.17 1.27 -4.37
N SER A 16 -8.22 1.26 -3.53
CA SER A 16 -9.45 2.04 -3.77
C SER A 16 -9.26 3.55 -3.72
N VAL A 17 -8.14 4.03 -3.16
CA VAL A 17 -7.80 5.46 -3.07
C VAL A 17 -6.60 5.85 -3.95
N GLY A 18 -6.21 4.98 -4.89
CA GLY A 18 -5.23 5.29 -5.93
C GLY A 18 -3.82 4.75 -5.70
N PHE A 19 -3.58 3.94 -4.65
CA PHE A 19 -2.30 3.25 -4.52
C PHE A 19 -2.17 2.11 -5.52
N ASN A 20 -0.97 1.95 -6.09
CA ASN A 20 -0.60 0.77 -6.87
C ASN A 20 -0.05 -0.32 -5.95
N GLU A 21 -0.50 -1.56 -6.12
CA GLU A 21 0.08 -2.71 -5.43
C GLU A 21 1.34 -3.16 -6.17
N LEU A 22 2.48 -3.21 -5.46
CA LEU A 22 3.75 -3.70 -6.00
C LEU A 22 4.06 -5.06 -5.36
N THR A 23 4.15 -6.10 -6.19
CA THR A 23 4.23 -7.51 -5.75
C THR A 23 5.54 -8.19 -6.12
N SER A 24 6.35 -7.56 -6.95
CA SER A 24 7.67 -8.04 -7.35
C SER A 24 8.75 -6.99 -7.07
N SER A 25 10.00 -7.43 -6.91
CA SER A 25 11.12 -6.49 -6.75
C SER A 25 11.31 -5.62 -7.98
N SER A 26 11.10 -6.17 -9.18
CA SER A 26 11.19 -5.42 -10.44
C SER A 26 10.16 -4.29 -10.53
N GLU A 27 8.92 -4.51 -10.07
CA GLU A 27 7.91 -3.45 -10.01
C GLU A 27 8.31 -2.32 -9.05
N VAL A 28 8.95 -2.67 -7.94
CA VAL A 28 9.46 -1.69 -6.97
C VAL A 28 10.59 -0.87 -7.58
N ASP A 29 11.56 -1.53 -8.21
CA ASP A 29 12.70 -0.87 -8.86
C ASP A 29 12.21 0.08 -9.96
N GLU A 30 11.31 -0.39 -10.83
CA GLU A 30 10.75 0.41 -11.93
C GLU A 30 9.99 1.66 -11.43
N ILE A 31 9.16 1.52 -10.38
CA ILE A 31 8.41 2.65 -9.82
C ILE A 31 9.34 3.69 -9.17
N ILE A 32 10.39 3.24 -8.48
CA ILE A 32 11.35 4.14 -7.82
C ILE A 32 12.15 4.90 -8.88
N GLU A 33 12.68 4.21 -9.90
CA GLU A 33 13.47 4.82 -10.97
C GLU A 33 12.67 5.84 -11.80
N ASN A 34 11.38 5.59 -12.02
CA ASN A 34 10.50 6.45 -12.81
C ASN A 34 9.65 7.41 -11.96
N SER A 35 9.93 7.50 -10.65
CA SER A 35 9.22 8.45 -9.79
C SER A 35 9.60 9.91 -10.13
N GLY A 36 8.61 10.81 -10.06
CA GLY A 36 8.82 12.25 -10.26
C GLY A 36 9.49 12.88 -9.02
N ASP A 37 9.18 14.16 -8.76
CA ASP A 37 9.79 14.89 -7.64
C ASP A 37 9.45 14.29 -6.25
N SER A 38 8.35 13.55 -6.13
CA SER A 38 7.93 12.92 -4.88
C SER A 38 7.20 11.60 -5.11
N LEU A 39 7.45 10.63 -4.22
CA LEU A 39 6.78 9.33 -4.19
C LEU A 39 6.26 9.04 -2.78
N LEU A 40 4.94 8.85 -2.63
CA LEU A 40 4.33 8.36 -1.39
C LEU A 40 4.31 6.82 -1.43
N LEU A 41 5.24 6.19 -0.71
CA LEU A 41 5.31 4.73 -0.59
C LEU A 41 4.76 4.27 0.76
N VAL A 42 3.84 3.30 0.72
CA VAL A 42 3.21 2.74 1.93
C VAL A 42 3.57 1.28 2.08
N VAL A 43 4.30 0.95 3.15
CA VAL A 43 4.55 -0.43 3.56
C VAL A 43 3.35 -0.92 4.37
N ASN A 44 2.42 -1.60 3.71
CA ASN A 44 1.23 -2.12 4.37
C ASN A 44 1.55 -3.34 5.26
N SER A 45 0.71 -3.61 6.25
CA SER A 45 0.82 -4.80 7.09
C SER A 45 -0.53 -5.27 7.63
N VAL A 46 -0.56 -6.48 8.17
CA VAL A 46 -1.72 -7.08 8.85
C VAL A 46 -1.89 -6.61 10.30
N CYS A 47 -0.96 -5.82 10.81
CA CYS A 47 -0.95 -5.38 12.21
C CYS A 47 -2.07 -4.38 12.49
N GLY A 48 -2.57 -4.37 13.74
CA GLY A 48 -3.65 -3.46 14.15
C GLY A 48 -3.31 -1.98 14.01
N CYS A 49 -2.04 -1.59 14.13
CA CYS A 49 -1.60 -0.21 13.88
C CYS A 49 -1.77 0.22 12.42
N ALA A 50 -1.64 -0.72 11.47
CA ALA A 50 -1.89 -0.44 10.07
C ALA A 50 -3.38 -0.19 9.82
N ALA A 51 -4.25 -0.98 10.49
CA ALA A 51 -5.70 -0.84 10.42
C ALA A 51 -6.21 0.46 11.08
N GLY A 52 -5.72 0.78 12.28
CA GLY A 52 -6.22 1.91 13.05
C GLY A 52 -5.62 3.26 12.68
N ASN A 53 -4.39 3.29 12.17
CA ASN A 53 -3.66 4.55 11.96
C ASN A 53 -3.16 4.71 10.52
N LEU A 54 -2.37 3.75 10.00
CA LEU A 54 -1.70 3.91 8.70
C LEU A 54 -2.70 4.05 7.54
N ARG A 55 -3.54 3.03 7.30
CA ARG A 55 -4.48 3.02 6.17
C ARG A 55 -5.52 4.15 6.26
N PRO A 56 -6.12 4.44 7.43
CA PRO A 56 -6.98 5.63 7.59
C PRO A 56 -6.22 6.94 7.38
N GLY A 57 -5.01 7.05 7.93
CA GLY A 57 -4.19 8.27 7.87
C GLY A 57 -3.81 8.65 6.45
N VAL A 58 -3.30 7.69 5.66
CA VAL A 58 -2.94 7.97 4.26
C VAL A 58 -4.18 8.28 3.42
N ARG A 59 -5.29 7.56 3.63
CA ARG A 59 -6.56 7.82 2.95
C ARG A 59 -7.11 9.22 3.21
N LEU A 60 -6.93 9.75 4.41
CA LEU A 60 -7.37 11.10 4.76
C LEU A 60 -6.42 12.20 4.26
N SER A 61 -5.18 11.85 3.92
CA SER A 61 -4.15 12.79 3.44
C SER A 61 -4.14 13.02 1.93
N LEU A 62 -4.83 12.15 1.17
CA LEU A 62 -4.98 12.21 -0.29
C LEU A 62 -6.21 13.04 -0.67
#